data_AF-A0A2S4Y2P4-F1
#
_entry.id   AF-A0A2S4Y2P4-F1
#
_cell.length_a   1.000
_cell.length_b   1.000
_cell.length_c   1.000
_cell.angle_alpha   90.00
_cell.angle_beta   90.00
_cell.angle_gamma   90.00
#
_symmetry.space_group_name_H-M   'P 1'
#
loop_
_entity.id
_entity.type
_entity.pdbx_description
1 polymer ?
#
loop_
_entity_poly.entity_id
_entity_poly.type
_entity_poly.pdbx_seq_one_letter_code
_entity_poly.pdbx_strand_id
1 'polypeptide(L)'
;MEIVVASQNVSRGGIRSGSGDPQDRWPVIAEALASVSPDIVLIQEAEGWGADAARQLVRAENDLDMDGILSPSRTGLGPALLYRRETLGRRQYVNSDSSIDETHHGYTTVGWSLPPALPALLCAGSVHFTPYDATKAKQEANFVASRVHRAGGGYAILGGT
;
A
#
# COMPACT_ATOMS: atom_id res chain seq x y z
N MET A 1 -17.77 4.72 13.44
CA MET A 1 -17.18 4.56 12.10
C MET A 1 -16.38 3.28 12.13
N GLU A 2 -16.61 2.41 11.17
CA GLU A 2 -15.82 1.20 10.94
C GLU A 2 -14.94 1.46 9.71
N ILE A 3 -13.71 0.93 9.71
CA ILE A 3 -12.78 1.03 8.59
C ILE A 3 -12.31 -0.38 8.28
N VAL A 4 -12.57 -0.85 7.07
CA VAL A 4 -12.14 -2.17 6.62
C VAL A 4 -10.80 -2.05 5.91
N VAL A 5 -9.81 -2.83 6.36
CA VAL A 5 -8.47 -2.85 5.78
C VAL A 5 -8.19 -4.22 5.20
N ALA A 6 -7.75 -4.25 3.94
CA ALA A 6 -7.23 -5.44 3.29
C ALA A 6 -5.72 -5.28 3.04
N SER A 7 -4.98 -6.40 3.08
CA SER A 7 -3.58 -6.45 2.68
C SER A 7 -3.38 -7.58 1.70
N GLN A 8 -2.72 -7.32 0.58
CA GLN A 8 -2.54 -8.29 -0.49
C GLN A 8 -1.19 -8.08 -1.19
N ASN A 9 -0.31 -9.07 -1.08
CA ASN A 9 0.79 -9.20 -2.02
C ASN A 9 0.24 -9.73 -3.35
N VAL A 10 0.33 -8.97 -4.43
CA VAL A 10 -0.26 -9.36 -5.73
C VAL A 10 0.63 -10.30 -6.54
N SER A 11 1.87 -10.50 -6.09
CA SER A 11 2.97 -11.23 -6.72
C SER A 11 3.22 -10.75 -8.14
N ARG A 12 4.40 -10.21 -8.44
CA ARG A 12 4.74 -9.75 -9.81
C ARG A 12 3.68 -8.82 -10.44
N GLY A 13 3.11 -7.92 -9.64
CA GLY A 13 2.09 -6.96 -10.05
C GLY A 13 0.71 -7.55 -10.34
N GLY A 14 0.49 -8.85 -10.10
CA GLY A 14 -0.76 -9.54 -10.47
C GLY A 14 -0.95 -9.71 -11.98
N ILE A 15 0.07 -9.41 -12.78
CA ILE A 15 0.02 -9.41 -14.26
C ILE A 15 1.03 -10.39 -14.89
N ARG A 16 1.79 -11.09 -14.05
CA ARG A 16 2.75 -12.14 -14.44
C ARG A 16 2.63 -13.36 -13.55
N SER A 17 3.08 -14.51 -14.04
CA SER A 17 3.26 -15.73 -13.26
C SER A 17 4.48 -15.62 -12.33
N GLY A 18 4.67 -16.60 -11.44
CA GLY A 18 5.88 -16.69 -10.61
C GLY A 18 7.18 -16.84 -11.43
N SER A 19 7.10 -17.43 -12.63
CA SER A 19 8.20 -17.52 -13.60
C SER A 19 8.45 -16.21 -14.38
N GLY A 20 7.57 -15.22 -14.25
CA GLY A 20 7.68 -13.92 -14.92
C GLY A 20 6.98 -13.83 -16.28
N ASP A 21 6.32 -14.91 -16.71
CA ASP A 21 5.53 -14.95 -17.95
C ASP A 21 4.26 -14.10 -17.81
N PRO A 22 3.79 -13.44 -18.87
CA PRO A 22 2.52 -12.69 -18.82
C PRO A 22 1.35 -13.59 -18.39
N GLN A 23 0.68 -13.20 -17.31
CA GLN A 23 -0.49 -13.89 -16.79
C GLN A 23 -1.35 -12.91 -15.99
N ASP A 24 -2.49 -12.51 -16.55
CA ASP A 24 -3.38 -11.54 -15.91
C ASP A 24 -4.19 -12.22 -14.79
N ARG A 25 -3.70 -12.12 -13.55
CA ARG A 25 -4.37 -12.61 -12.33
C ARG A 25 -5.15 -11.49 -11.62
N TRP A 26 -4.98 -10.24 -12.06
CA TRP A 26 -5.60 -9.08 -11.45
C TRP A 26 -7.13 -9.21 -11.31
N PRO A 27 -7.92 -9.67 -12.29
CA PRO A 27 -9.37 -9.79 -12.14
C PRO A 27 -9.82 -10.60 -10.93
N VAL A 28 -9.18 -11.75 -10.69
CA VAL A 28 -9.51 -12.64 -9.56
C VAL A 28 -9.11 -11.99 -8.23
N ILE A 29 -7.98 -11.29 -8.21
CA ILE A 29 -7.51 -10.55 -7.03
C ILE A 29 -8.46 -9.38 -6.72
N ALA A 30 -8.85 -8.62 -7.75
CA ALA A 30 -9.76 -7.49 -7.62
C ALA A 30 -11.14 -7.94 -7.13
N GLU A 31 -11.67 -9.06 -7.64
CA GLU A 31 -12.92 -9.65 -7.17
C GLU A 31 -12.84 -10.05 -5.68
N ALA A 32 -11.74 -10.71 -5.27
CA ALA A 32 -11.53 -11.08 -3.88
C ALA A 32 -11.44 -9.84 -2.96
N LEU A 33 -10.73 -8.80 -3.39
CA LEU A 33 -10.65 -7.53 -2.66
C LEU A 33 -12.01 -6.83 -2.60
N ALA A 34 -12.75 -6.76 -3.70
CA ALA A 34 -14.08 -6.13 -3.74
C ALA A 34 -15.09 -6.86 -2.84
N SER A 35 -14.98 -8.19 -2.70
CA SER A 35 -15.88 -9.01 -1.87
C SER A 35 -15.88 -8.63 -0.39
N VAL A 36 -14.80 -8.03 0.12
CA VAL A 36 -14.70 -7.54 1.50
C VAL A 36 -14.92 -6.03 1.62
N SER A 37 -15.20 -5.34 0.50
CA SER A 37 -15.49 -3.90 0.44
C SER A 37 -14.53 -3.04 1.28
N PRO A 38 -13.20 -3.11 1.05
CA PRO A 38 -12.23 -2.41 1.88
C PRO A 38 -12.35 -0.90 1.70
N ASP A 39 -11.90 -0.17 2.72
CA ASP A 39 -11.67 1.27 2.69
C ASP A 39 -10.19 1.58 2.44
N ILE A 40 -9.30 0.67 2.81
CA ILE A 40 -7.85 0.74 2.58
C ILE A 40 -7.38 -0.61 2.07
N VAL A 41 -6.61 -0.60 0.98
CA VAL A 41 -5.91 -1.79 0.47
C VAL A 41 -4.42 -1.55 0.47
N LEU A 42 -3.69 -2.36 1.22
CA LEU A 42 -2.23 -2.36 1.29
C LEU A 42 -1.71 -3.40 0.29
N ILE A 43 -1.13 -2.94 -0.81
CA ILE A 43 -0.61 -3.81 -1.87
C ILE A 43 0.90 -3.98 -1.71
N GLN A 44 1.39 -5.22 -1.82
CA GLN A 44 2.82 -5.54 -1.96
C GLN A 44 3.10 -6.14 -3.35
N GLU A 45 4.34 -6.01 -3.80
CA GLU A 45 4.77 -6.38 -5.16
C GLU A 45 3.91 -5.78 -6.27
N ALA A 46 3.66 -4.45 -6.22
CA ALA A 46 3.07 -3.67 -7.31
C ALA A 46 4.06 -3.51 -8.49
N GLU A 47 4.74 -4.60 -8.86
CA GLU A 47 5.74 -4.66 -9.93
C GLU A 47 5.11 -4.21 -11.24
N GLY A 48 5.75 -3.24 -11.90
CA GLY A 48 5.30 -2.69 -13.18
C GLY A 48 4.07 -1.78 -13.09
N TRP A 49 3.52 -1.49 -11.90
CA TRP A 49 2.33 -0.65 -11.79
C TRP A 49 2.56 0.82 -12.19
N GLY A 50 3.79 1.31 -12.06
CA GLY A 50 4.19 2.63 -12.54
C GLY A 50 4.61 2.68 -14.02
N ALA A 51 4.66 1.54 -14.71
CA ALA A 51 5.04 1.48 -16.13
C ALA A 51 3.85 1.86 -17.03
N ASP A 52 4.14 2.09 -18.32
CA ASP A 52 3.13 2.35 -19.36
C ASP A 52 2.11 3.43 -18.95
N ALA A 53 2.59 4.58 -18.48
CA ALA A 53 1.77 5.67 -17.94
C ALA A 53 0.84 5.22 -16.78
N ALA A 54 1.37 4.37 -15.90
CA ALA A 54 0.68 3.82 -14.74
C ALA A 54 -0.60 3.03 -15.08
N ARG A 55 -0.67 2.39 -16.26
CA ARG A 55 -1.86 1.69 -16.76
C ARG A 55 -2.46 0.69 -15.76
N GLN A 56 -1.62 -0.08 -15.08
CA GLN A 56 -2.08 -1.08 -14.12
C GLN A 56 -2.60 -0.44 -12.82
N LEU A 57 -2.00 0.66 -12.36
CA LEU A 57 -2.54 1.43 -11.23
C LEU A 57 -3.95 1.96 -11.57
N VAL A 58 -4.09 2.60 -12.74
CA VAL A 58 -5.38 3.15 -13.19
C VAL A 58 -6.45 2.06 -13.32
N ARG A 59 -6.07 0.89 -13.82
CA ARG A 59 -6.97 -0.27 -13.84
C ARG A 59 -7.42 -0.66 -12.43
N ALA A 60 -6.49 -0.72 -11.48
CA ALA A 60 -6.81 -1.07 -10.10
C ALA A 60 -7.71 -0.04 -9.40
N GLU A 61 -7.46 1.25 -9.64
CA GLU A 61 -8.30 2.36 -9.18
C GLU A 61 -9.74 2.23 -9.70
N ASN A 62 -9.92 1.93 -10.99
CA ASN A 62 -11.23 1.76 -11.61
C ASN A 62 -11.96 0.49 -11.12
N ASP A 63 -11.26 -0.65 -11.06
CA ASP A 63 -11.86 -1.93 -10.69
C ASP A 63 -12.31 -1.96 -9.22
N LEU A 64 -11.65 -1.18 -8.34
CA LEU A 64 -11.97 -1.12 -6.91
C LEU A 64 -12.72 0.16 -6.48
N ASP A 65 -12.87 1.12 -7.40
CA ASP A 65 -13.39 2.47 -7.15
C ASP A 65 -12.64 3.17 -5.99
N MET A 66 -11.31 3.28 -6.16
CA MET A 66 -10.39 3.80 -5.15
C MET A 66 -9.34 4.74 -5.75
N ASP A 67 -8.79 5.62 -4.91
CA ASP A 67 -7.60 6.42 -5.24
C ASP A 67 -6.33 5.63 -4.87
N GLY A 68 -5.33 5.62 -5.74
CA GLY A 68 -4.08 4.87 -5.58
C GLY A 68 -2.83 5.73 -5.34
N ILE A 69 -1.87 5.17 -4.61
CA ILE A 69 -0.53 5.72 -4.38
C ILE A 69 0.51 4.61 -4.58
N LEU A 70 1.52 4.86 -5.42
CA LEU A 70 2.68 3.98 -5.57
C LEU A 70 3.82 4.41 -4.67
N SER A 71 4.48 3.43 -4.05
CA SER A 71 5.69 3.68 -3.28
C SER A 71 6.94 3.64 -4.15
N PRO A 72 7.91 4.54 -3.95
CA PRO A 72 9.24 4.39 -4.51
C PRO A 72 9.88 3.08 -4.06
N SER A 73 10.55 2.37 -4.98
CA SER A 73 11.22 1.10 -4.70
C SER A 73 12.48 0.95 -5.55
N ARG A 74 13.58 0.55 -4.92
CA ARG A 74 14.84 0.25 -5.64
C ARG A 74 14.87 -1.12 -6.32
N THR A 75 13.96 -2.01 -5.93
CA THR A 75 13.92 -3.39 -6.45
C THR A 75 12.91 -3.56 -7.57
N GLY A 76 12.04 -2.57 -7.79
CA GLY A 76 10.88 -2.69 -8.68
C GLY A 76 9.70 -3.46 -8.06
N LEU A 77 9.87 -4.10 -6.89
CA LEU A 77 8.85 -4.87 -6.18
C LEU A 77 8.13 -4.04 -5.11
N GLY A 78 7.92 -2.77 -5.40
CA GLY A 78 7.41 -1.77 -4.47
C GLY A 78 5.99 -2.03 -3.98
N PRO A 79 5.63 -1.53 -2.79
CA PRO A 79 4.24 -1.53 -2.36
C PRO A 79 3.43 -0.42 -3.03
N ALA A 80 2.11 -0.57 -2.97
CA ALA A 80 1.14 0.46 -3.27
C ALA A 80 0.09 0.53 -2.15
N LEU A 81 -0.67 1.62 -2.12
CA LEU A 81 -1.82 1.80 -1.24
C LEU A 81 -2.99 2.31 -2.07
N LEU A 82 -4.15 1.68 -1.94
CA LEU A 82 -5.40 2.20 -2.47
C LEU A 82 -6.34 2.56 -1.32
N TYR A 83 -7.17 3.57 -1.50
CA TYR A 83 -8.15 3.95 -0.49
C TYR A 83 -9.48 4.44 -1.08
N ARG A 84 -10.58 4.15 -0.37
CA ARG A 84 -11.92 4.62 -0.71
C ARG A 84 -12.07 6.08 -0.31
N ARG A 85 -12.13 6.94 -1.31
CA ARG A 85 -12.25 8.40 -1.12
C ARG A 85 -13.57 8.81 -0.47
N GLU A 86 -14.65 8.08 -0.72
CA GLU A 86 -15.95 8.34 -0.09
C GLU A 86 -15.87 8.19 1.44
N THR A 87 -15.17 7.15 1.92
CA THR A 87 -15.01 6.89 3.36
C THR A 87 -13.97 7.80 4.01
N LEU A 88 -12.79 7.94 3.41
CA LEU A 88 -11.64 8.61 4.04
C LEU A 88 -11.48 10.09 3.64
N GLY A 89 -12.20 10.55 2.62
CA GLY A 89 -12.01 11.88 2.04
C GLY A 89 -10.71 12.00 1.25
N ARG A 90 -10.28 13.24 0.99
CA ARG A 90 -9.00 13.50 0.31
C ARG A 90 -7.84 13.22 1.28
N ARG A 91 -6.81 12.52 0.81
CA ARG A 91 -5.54 12.42 1.55
C ARG A 91 -5.00 13.82 1.88
N GLN A 92 -4.52 14.00 3.10
CA GLN A 92 -3.92 15.24 3.60
C GLN A 92 -2.42 15.12 3.82
N TYR A 93 -1.90 13.90 3.82
CA TYR A 93 -0.49 13.60 4.03
C TYR A 93 -0.06 12.46 3.13
N VAL A 94 1.14 12.58 2.55
CA VAL A 94 1.86 11.50 1.87
C VAL A 94 3.33 11.65 2.21
N ASN A 95 3.99 10.57 2.62
CA ASN A 95 5.43 10.57 2.87
C ASN A 95 6.04 9.23 2.47
N SER A 96 7.08 9.31 1.64
CA SER A 96 7.94 8.20 1.23
C SER A 96 9.42 8.53 1.43
N ASP A 97 9.72 9.45 2.34
CA ASP A 97 11.07 9.93 2.59
C ASP A 97 11.93 8.79 3.12
N SER A 98 13.17 8.70 2.63
CA SER A 98 14.12 7.62 2.96
C SER A 98 13.61 6.21 2.66
N SER A 99 12.49 6.05 1.93
CA SER A 99 11.93 4.74 1.56
C SER A 99 12.96 3.86 0.87
N ILE A 100 13.68 4.42 -0.09
CA ILE A 100 14.68 3.72 -0.88
C ILE A 100 15.93 3.35 -0.05
N ASP A 101 16.29 4.20 0.91
CA ASP A 101 17.53 4.08 1.67
C ASP A 101 17.39 3.13 2.88
N GLU A 102 16.22 3.15 3.52
CA GLU A 102 15.97 2.49 4.80
C GLU A 102 15.19 1.18 4.65
N THR A 103 14.60 0.91 3.49
CA THR A 103 13.83 -0.32 3.24
C THR A 103 14.28 -1.04 1.98
N HIS A 104 14.11 -2.36 1.96
CA HIS A 104 14.51 -3.15 0.80
C HIS A 104 13.58 -2.94 -0.40
N HIS A 105 12.26 -3.06 -0.22
CA HIS A 105 11.29 -2.90 -1.31
C HIS A 105 10.54 -1.57 -1.31
N GLY A 106 10.69 -0.71 -0.30
CA GLY A 106 10.01 0.59 -0.24
C GLY A 106 8.84 0.63 0.74
N TYR A 107 8.39 1.83 1.06
CA TYR A 107 7.15 2.13 1.78
C TYR A 107 6.58 3.50 1.35
N THR A 108 5.31 3.73 1.68
CA THR A 108 4.68 5.07 1.70
C THR A 108 3.69 5.14 2.85
N THR A 109 3.64 6.29 3.54
CA THR A 109 2.61 6.65 4.52
C THR A 109 1.60 7.58 3.88
N VAL A 110 0.31 7.34 4.06
CA VAL A 110 -0.79 8.21 3.62
C VAL A 110 -1.68 8.53 4.81
N GLY A 111 -2.13 9.78 4.94
CA GLY A 111 -2.92 10.23 6.09
C GLY A 111 -4.21 10.96 5.72
N TRP A 112 -5.26 10.74 6.52
CA TRP A 112 -6.60 11.32 6.34
C TRP A 112 -7.14 11.91 7.65
N SER A 113 -7.89 12.99 7.54
CA SER A 113 -8.59 13.60 8.68
C SER A 113 -10.01 13.06 8.77
N LEU A 114 -10.37 12.47 9.92
CA LEU A 114 -11.67 11.82 10.15
C LEU A 114 -12.42 12.43 11.35
N PRO A 115 -12.77 13.72 11.35
CA PRO A 115 -13.54 14.31 12.44
C PRO A 115 -15.02 13.86 12.38
N PRO A 116 -15.69 13.69 13.53
CA PRO A 116 -15.18 13.80 14.90
C PRO A 116 -14.57 12.48 15.43
N ALA A 117 -14.42 11.45 14.58
CA ALA A 117 -14.01 10.12 15.02
C ALA A 117 -12.60 10.08 15.61
N LEU A 118 -11.66 10.86 15.06
CA LEU A 118 -10.28 10.95 15.55
C LEU A 118 -9.84 12.42 15.73
N PRO A 119 -9.05 12.72 16.78
CA PRO A 119 -8.52 14.07 17.03
C PRO A 119 -7.27 14.41 16.19
N ALA A 120 -6.71 13.44 15.45
CA ALA A 120 -5.57 13.62 14.56
C ALA A 120 -5.76 12.78 13.27
N LEU A 121 -4.78 12.79 12.37
CA LEU A 121 -4.84 12.00 11.14
C LEU A 121 -4.84 10.50 11.46
N LEU A 122 -5.69 9.74 10.77
CA LEU A 122 -5.42 8.30 10.60
C LEU A 122 -4.37 8.16 9.52
N CYS A 123 -3.23 7.55 9.83
CA CYS A 123 -2.20 7.25 8.85
C CYS A 123 -2.11 5.75 8.57
N ALA A 124 -2.00 5.38 7.30
CA ALA A 124 -1.75 4.01 6.87
C ALA A 124 -0.43 3.91 6.09
N GLY A 125 0.30 2.81 6.30
CA GLY A 125 1.50 2.49 5.54
C GLY A 125 1.43 1.09 4.94
N SER A 126 1.77 0.99 3.66
CA SER A 126 2.03 -0.29 2.99
C SER A 126 3.54 -0.48 2.84
N VAL A 127 4.03 -1.66 3.22
CA VAL A 127 5.46 -2.01 3.18
C VAL A 127 5.64 -3.44 2.67
N HIS A 128 6.73 -3.70 1.97
CA HIS A 128 7.18 -5.05 1.61
C HIS A 128 8.57 -5.24 2.21
N PHE A 129 8.68 -6.09 3.23
CA PHE A 129 9.92 -6.26 3.99
C PHE A 129 10.93 -7.10 3.23
N THR A 130 12.20 -6.93 3.57
CA THR A 130 13.25 -7.83 3.08
C THR A 130 12.95 -9.30 3.42
N PRO A 131 12.87 -10.21 2.44
CA PRO A 131 12.68 -11.63 2.71
C PRO A 131 13.99 -12.34 3.13
N TYR A 132 15.13 -11.66 2.99
CA TYR A 132 16.46 -12.26 3.13
C TYR A 132 16.97 -12.34 4.58
N ASP A 133 16.42 -11.53 5.48
CA ASP A 133 16.92 -11.41 6.86
C ASP A 133 15.80 -10.95 7.81
N ALA A 134 15.44 -11.80 8.77
CA ALA A 134 14.39 -11.52 9.73
C ALA A 134 14.73 -10.40 10.72
N THR A 135 16.01 -10.19 11.05
CA THR A 135 16.45 -9.08 11.89
C THR A 135 16.30 -7.77 11.14
N LYS A 136 16.73 -7.74 9.87
CA LYS A 136 16.56 -6.56 9.04
C LYS A 136 15.09 -6.26 8.77
N ALA A 137 14.26 -7.27 8.52
CA ALA A 137 12.81 -7.09 8.39
C ALA A 137 12.19 -6.43 9.63
N LYS A 138 12.61 -6.83 10.84
CA LYS A 138 12.18 -6.18 12.09
C LYS A 138 12.64 -4.71 12.18
N GLN A 139 13.85 -4.41 11.71
CA GLN A 139 14.36 -3.03 11.66
C GLN A 139 13.55 -2.17 10.69
N GLU A 140 13.27 -2.68 9.49
CA GLU A 140 12.40 -2.03 8.50
C GLU A 140 10.99 -1.80 9.07
N ALA A 141 10.42 -2.80 9.75
CA ALA A 141 9.12 -2.67 10.41
C ALA A 141 9.11 -1.57 11.48
N ASN A 142 10.12 -1.54 12.34
CA ASN A 142 10.24 -0.49 13.37
C ASN A 142 10.40 0.90 12.74
N PHE A 143 11.23 1.01 11.70
CA PHE A 143 11.43 2.26 10.97
C PHE A 143 10.10 2.77 10.41
N VAL A 144 9.39 1.96 9.62
CA VAL A 144 8.13 2.37 8.97
C VAL A 144 7.05 2.65 10.01
N ALA A 145 6.93 1.81 11.05
CA ALA A 145 5.98 2.04 12.14
C ALA A 145 6.19 3.41 12.79
N SER A 146 7.44 3.84 13.01
CA SER A 146 7.74 5.16 13.56
C SER A 146 7.26 6.31 12.67
N ARG A 147 7.29 6.13 11.33
CA ARG A 147 6.84 7.14 10.36
C ARG A 147 5.32 7.27 10.36
N VAL A 148 4.62 6.14 10.26
CA VAL A 148 3.15 6.11 10.26
C VAL A 148 2.59 6.60 11.60
N HIS A 149 3.13 6.10 12.72
CA HIS A 149 2.70 6.49 14.07
C HIS A 149 2.92 7.98 14.34
N ARG A 150 4.10 8.51 14.00
CA ARG A 150 4.40 9.93 14.22
C ARG A 150 3.51 10.83 13.37
N ALA A 151 3.30 10.51 12.09
CA ALA A 151 2.46 11.30 11.21
C ALA A 151 1.00 11.30 11.63
N GLY A 152 0.49 10.17 12.14
CA GLY A 152 -0.88 10.02 12.62
C GLY A 152 -1.13 10.54 14.04
N GLY A 153 -0.12 11.10 14.72
CA GLY A 153 -0.27 11.48 16.13
C GLY A 153 -0.66 10.30 17.03
N GLY A 154 -0.27 9.08 16.66
CA GLY A 154 -0.62 7.83 17.35
C GLY A 154 -1.65 6.94 16.64
N TYR A 155 -2.41 7.46 15.67
CA TYR A 155 -3.40 6.66 14.93
C TYR A 155 -2.80 6.09 13.65
N ALA A 156 -2.38 4.83 13.71
CA ALA A 156 -1.61 4.19 12.65
C ALA A 156 -2.13 2.80 12.27
N ILE A 157 -2.12 2.53 10.97
CA ILE A 157 -2.28 1.21 10.37
C ILE A 157 -1.00 0.90 9.61
N LEU A 158 -0.35 -0.22 9.92
CA LEU A 158 0.81 -0.71 9.16
C LEU A 158 0.53 -2.13 8.74
N GLY A 159 0.67 -2.42 7.45
CA GLY A 159 0.51 -3.76 6.91
C GLY A 159 1.46 -4.02 5.75
N GLY A 160 1.82 -5.29 5.61
CA GLY A 160 2.88 -5.71 4.71
C GLY A 160 3.23 -7.18 4.89
N THR A 161 4.02 -7.70 3.96
CA THR A 161 4.61 -9.04 3.99
C THR A 161 6.12 -8.96 4.00
#